data_AF-A0A1B8UMW6-F1
#
_entry.id   AF-A0A1B8UMW6-F1
#
_cell.length_a   1.000
_cell.length_b   1.000
_cell.length_c   1.000
_cell.angle_alpha   90.00
_cell.angle_beta   90.00
_cell.angle_gamma   90.00
#
_symmetry.space_group_name_H-M   'P 1'
#
loop_
_entity.id
_entity.type
_entity.pdbx_description
1 polymer ?
#
loop_
_entity_poly.entity_id
_entity_poly.type
_entity_poly.pdbx_seq_one_letter_code
_entity_poly.pdbx_strand_id
1 'polypeptide(L)'
;MTNQNECRQGPAYLDGIAIPEKPAAWHEVEWTGRLAIDGGARKFHVFYYGELIDDLIASTEFAPPLILAEDPATGKRYVLFDGCKHGYDAMLCDTYTVEQHNERKPLLPYVDGDGEDVFEVFVTVYYNVDWDEEFEEEVDEDGKLELISGEKCDFAEAKRNGYDAISITIVNSRGRKTEIAQEELA
;
A
#
# COMPACT_ATOMS: atom_id res chain seq x y z
N MET A 1 -10.00 -33.67 -2.10
CA MET A 1 -10.60 -32.45 -1.55
C MET A 1 -9.82 -31.31 -2.17
N THR A 2 -10.32 -30.75 -3.26
CA THR A 2 -9.68 -29.64 -3.97
C THR A 2 -9.97 -28.38 -3.17
N ASN A 3 -8.93 -27.78 -2.58
CA ASN A 3 -9.04 -26.63 -1.69
C ASN A 3 -9.77 -25.47 -2.39
N GLN A 4 -10.58 -24.76 -1.61
CA GLN A 4 -11.28 -23.56 -2.02
C GLN A 4 -10.27 -22.53 -2.54
N ASN A 5 -10.49 -22.03 -3.76
CA ASN A 5 -9.87 -20.84 -4.38
C ASN A 5 -8.89 -20.08 -3.47
N GLU A 6 -7.60 -20.43 -3.52
CA GLU A 6 -6.56 -19.54 -3.00
C GLU A 6 -6.45 -18.35 -3.95
N CYS A 7 -7.08 -17.26 -3.56
CA CYS A 7 -6.95 -15.98 -4.21
C CYS A 7 -5.52 -15.44 -3.99
N ARG A 8 -4.96 -14.70 -4.97
CA ARG A 8 -3.66 -14.03 -4.83
C ARG A 8 -3.61 -13.23 -3.53
N GLN A 9 -2.49 -13.34 -2.81
CA GLN A 9 -2.26 -12.56 -1.61
C GLN A 9 -1.84 -11.13 -1.98
N GLY A 10 -2.30 -10.16 -1.20
CA GLY A 10 -1.89 -8.76 -1.37
C GLY A 10 -0.58 -8.45 -0.64
N PRO A 11 -0.26 -7.16 -0.49
CA PRO A 11 0.93 -6.73 0.26
C PRO A 11 0.98 -7.31 1.66
N ALA A 12 2.15 -7.78 2.08
CA ALA A 12 2.34 -8.48 3.36
C ALA A 12 2.04 -7.58 4.56
N TYR A 13 2.38 -6.29 4.47
CA TYR A 13 2.10 -5.31 5.52
C TYR A 13 0.61 -5.00 5.71
N LEU A 14 -0.26 -5.44 4.79
CA LEU A 14 -1.71 -5.31 4.90
C LEU A 14 -2.39 -6.56 5.52
N ASP A 15 -1.62 -7.60 5.83
CA ASP A 15 -2.15 -8.81 6.48
C ASP A 15 -2.79 -8.46 7.84
N GLY A 16 -4.02 -8.97 8.04
CA GLY A 16 -4.81 -8.72 9.25
C GLY A 16 -5.46 -7.34 9.33
N ILE A 17 -5.23 -6.44 8.36
CA ILE A 17 -5.86 -5.12 8.32
C ILE A 17 -6.68 -4.85 7.05
N ALA A 18 -6.47 -5.64 6.00
CA ALA A 18 -7.28 -5.63 4.79
C ALA A 18 -7.79 -7.05 4.45
N ILE A 19 -8.96 -7.10 3.83
CA ILE A 19 -9.54 -8.33 3.30
C ILE A 19 -9.71 -8.21 1.77
N PRO A 20 -9.47 -9.29 1.00
CA PRO A 20 -9.73 -9.31 -0.44
C PRO A 20 -11.16 -8.84 -0.79
N GLU A 21 -11.26 -7.80 -1.62
CA GLU A 21 -12.53 -7.27 -2.11
C GLU A 21 -12.81 -7.80 -3.51
N LYS A 22 -13.88 -8.59 -3.64
CA LYS A 22 -14.38 -9.16 -4.91
C LYS A 22 -13.29 -9.81 -5.78
N PRO A 23 -12.55 -10.79 -5.24
CA PRO A 23 -11.43 -11.41 -5.96
C PRO A 23 -11.79 -12.09 -7.28
N ALA A 24 -13.05 -12.51 -7.46
CA ALA A 24 -13.53 -13.06 -8.72
C ALA A 24 -13.60 -12.04 -9.87
N ALA A 25 -13.44 -10.74 -9.58
CA ALA A 25 -13.49 -9.65 -10.55
C ALA A 25 -12.10 -9.10 -10.92
N TRP A 26 -11.03 -9.56 -10.27
CA TRP A 26 -9.68 -9.06 -10.53
C TRP A 26 -9.15 -9.51 -11.89
N HIS A 27 -8.34 -8.66 -12.49
CA HIS A 27 -7.41 -9.08 -13.53
C HIS A 27 -6.27 -9.91 -12.93
N GLU A 28 -5.58 -10.70 -13.76
CA GLU A 28 -4.54 -11.65 -13.32
C GLU A 28 -3.44 -10.99 -12.46
N VAL A 29 -3.11 -9.74 -12.77
CA VAL A 29 -2.06 -8.97 -12.11
C VAL A 29 -2.55 -8.14 -10.92
N GLU A 30 -3.85 -8.10 -10.64
CA GLU A 30 -4.45 -7.16 -9.69
C GLU A 30 -4.72 -7.82 -8.33
N TRP A 31 -4.58 -7.04 -7.26
CA TRP A 31 -5.16 -7.33 -5.96
C TRP A 31 -5.85 -6.10 -5.40
N THR A 32 -7.08 -6.24 -4.89
CA THR A 32 -7.77 -5.17 -4.16
C THR A 32 -8.13 -5.62 -2.74
N GLY A 33 -7.64 -4.90 -1.74
CA GLY A 33 -8.02 -5.06 -0.35
C GLY A 33 -8.96 -3.95 0.11
N ARG A 34 -10.06 -4.32 0.77
CA ARG A 34 -10.82 -3.37 1.59
C ARG A 34 -10.27 -3.42 3.01
N LEU A 35 -9.96 -2.26 3.59
CA LEU A 35 -9.57 -2.19 4.98
C LEU A 35 -10.73 -2.63 5.90
N ALA A 36 -10.45 -3.62 6.73
CA ALA A 36 -11.36 -4.15 7.72
C ALA A 36 -10.53 -4.83 8.81
N ILE A 37 -10.40 -4.19 9.96
CA ILE A 37 -9.74 -4.81 11.11
C ILE A 37 -10.67 -5.87 11.67
N ASP A 38 -10.17 -7.09 11.89
CA ASP A 38 -10.99 -8.16 12.47
C ASP A 38 -11.54 -7.75 13.84
N GLY A 39 -12.86 -7.86 14.01
CA GLY A 39 -13.58 -7.37 15.19
C GLY A 39 -13.50 -5.86 15.44
N GLY A 40 -12.94 -5.07 14.51
CA GLY A 40 -12.60 -3.66 14.69
C GLY A 40 -13.25 -2.72 13.67
N ALA A 41 -12.55 -1.63 13.37
CA ALA A 41 -13.03 -0.57 12.50
C ALA A 41 -13.18 -1.02 11.04
N ARG A 42 -14.19 -0.45 10.37
CA ARG A 42 -14.44 -0.56 8.91
C ARG A 42 -14.39 0.78 8.20
N LYS A 43 -14.26 1.86 8.96
CA LYS A 43 -14.09 3.21 8.45
C LYS A 43 -12.97 3.89 9.22
N PHE A 44 -12.20 4.71 8.53
CA PHE A 44 -10.94 5.24 9.02
C PHE A 44 -10.81 6.72 8.69
N HIS A 45 -10.13 7.46 9.56
CA HIS A 45 -9.51 8.70 9.14
C HIS A 45 -8.31 8.37 8.25
N VAL A 46 -8.07 9.17 7.22
CA VAL A 46 -6.86 9.06 6.40
C VAL A 46 -5.93 10.22 6.73
N PHE A 47 -4.66 9.91 6.97
CA PHE A 47 -3.60 10.88 7.16
C PHE A 47 -2.53 10.67 6.10
N TYR A 48 -1.93 11.75 5.64
CA TYR A 48 -0.88 11.66 4.63
C TYR A 48 0.25 12.66 4.84
N TYR A 49 1.43 12.27 4.36
CA TYR A 49 2.49 13.18 3.97
C TYR A 49 2.54 13.19 2.44
N GLY A 50 2.59 14.37 1.84
CA GLY A 50 2.56 14.56 0.39
C GLY A 50 1.98 15.93 0.02
N GLU A 51 1.94 16.22 -1.28
CA GLU A 51 1.20 17.34 -1.84
C GLU A 51 -0.19 16.87 -2.30
N LEU A 52 -1.23 17.66 -2.05
CA LEU A 52 -2.58 17.34 -2.53
C LEU A 52 -2.86 18.11 -3.82
N ILE A 53 -3.02 17.39 -4.94
CA ILE A 53 -3.26 17.94 -6.27
C ILE A 53 -4.50 17.24 -6.84
N ASP A 54 -5.60 17.98 -7.00
CA ASP A 54 -6.87 17.44 -7.53
C ASP A 54 -7.31 16.13 -6.85
N ASP A 55 -7.39 16.15 -5.51
CA ASP A 55 -7.71 15.02 -4.61
C ASP A 55 -6.64 13.92 -4.51
N LEU A 56 -5.60 13.92 -5.36
CA LEU A 56 -4.49 12.96 -5.31
C LEU A 56 -3.38 13.43 -4.38
N ILE A 57 -2.91 12.52 -3.53
CA ILE A 57 -1.73 12.67 -2.69
C ILE A 57 -0.52 12.27 -3.53
N ALA A 58 0.36 13.23 -3.81
CA ALA A 58 1.55 13.06 -4.62
C ALA A 58 2.84 13.29 -3.81
N SER A 59 3.96 12.86 -4.37
CA SER A 59 5.31 13.11 -3.84
C SER A 59 5.55 14.60 -3.61
N THR A 60 6.38 14.90 -2.59
CA THR A 60 6.98 16.23 -2.44
C THR A 60 8.40 16.22 -3.01
N GLU A 61 9.01 17.39 -3.17
CA GLU A 61 10.45 17.50 -3.46
C GLU A 61 11.36 16.84 -2.40
N PHE A 62 10.86 16.64 -1.18
CA PHE A 62 11.64 16.03 -0.10
C PHE A 62 11.54 14.52 -0.10
N ALA A 63 10.36 13.92 -0.28
CA ALA A 63 10.17 12.47 -0.19
C ALA A 63 8.86 12.00 -0.85
N PRO A 64 8.79 10.71 -1.23
CA PRO A 64 7.55 10.04 -1.64
C PRO A 64 6.43 10.07 -0.60
N PRO A 65 5.17 9.82 -1.00
CA PRO A 65 4.02 9.83 -0.11
C PRO A 65 4.15 8.84 1.05
N LEU A 66 3.54 9.22 2.18
CA LEU A 66 3.24 8.30 3.27
C LEU A 66 1.76 8.42 3.57
N ILE A 67 1.01 7.33 3.45
CA ILE A 67 -0.45 7.33 3.62
C ILE A 67 -0.82 6.33 4.71
N LEU A 68 -1.56 6.81 5.71
CA LEU A 68 -1.95 6.07 6.90
C LEU A 68 -3.46 6.08 7.06
N ALA A 69 -4.02 4.97 7.53
CA ALA A 69 -5.36 4.90 8.08
C ALA A 69 -5.29 4.97 9.60
N GLU A 70 -6.21 5.70 10.23
CA GLU A 70 -6.36 5.75 11.68
C GLU A 70 -7.77 5.28 12.07
N ASP A 71 -7.84 4.33 13.01
CA ASP A 71 -9.10 3.88 13.61
C ASP A 71 -9.70 5.02 14.46
N PRO A 72 -10.89 5.54 14.13
CA PRO A 72 -11.50 6.66 14.84
C PRO A 72 -11.81 6.37 16.32
N ALA A 73 -11.99 5.09 16.68
CA ALA A 73 -12.33 4.71 18.04
C ALA A 73 -11.10 4.59 18.95
N THR A 74 -9.95 4.18 18.39
CA THR A 74 -8.75 3.85 19.16
C THR A 74 -7.57 4.79 18.93
N GLY A 75 -7.59 5.58 17.84
CA GLY A 75 -6.47 6.40 17.39
C GLY A 75 -5.28 5.58 16.87
N LYS A 76 -5.43 4.26 16.73
CA LYS A 76 -4.36 3.40 16.21
C LYS A 76 -4.21 3.60 14.70
N ARG A 77 -2.96 3.79 14.26
CA ARG A 77 -2.60 3.99 12.85
C ARG A 77 -2.08 2.73 12.19
N TYR A 78 -2.35 2.63 10.90
CA TYR A 78 -1.96 1.55 10.02
C TYR A 78 -1.40 2.15 8.72
N VAL A 79 -0.28 1.63 8.22
CA VAL A 79 0.30 2.08 6.95
C VAL A 79 -0.53 1.52 5.80
N LEU A 80 -1.01 2.39 4.92
CA LEU A 80 -1.62 2.00 3.65
C LEU A 80 -0.56 1.93 2.55
N PHE A 81 0.33 2.92 2.54
CA PHE A 81 1.43 3.02 1.60
C PHE A 81 2.56 3.85 2.19
N ASP A 82 3.79 3.40 2.01
CA ASP A 82 5.00 4.14 2.33
C ASP A 82 5.90 4.11 1.08
N GLY A 83 5.90 5.19 0.29
CA GLY A 83 6.66 5.25 -0.96
C GLY A 83 8.18 5.25 -0.78
N CYS A 84 8.67 5.35 0.47
CA CYS A 84 10.09 5.11 0.74
C CYS A 84 10.41 3.62 0.97
N LYS A 85 9.42 2.73 1.00
CA LYS A 85 9.60 1.33 1.41
C LYS A 85 8.87 0.30 0.57
N HIS A 86 7.73 0.66 -0.01
CA HIS A 86 6.86 -0.28 -0.71
C HIS A 86 6.84 0.04 -2.21
N GLY A 87 6.62 -0.99 -3.02
CA GLY A 87 6.75 -0.91 -4.47
C GLY A 87 8.13 -1.34 -4.94
N TYR A 88 8.21 -1.75 -6.20
CA TYR A 88 9.43 -2.24 -6.81
C TYR A 88 10.57 -1.20 -6.73
N ASP A 89 10.31 0.05 -7.14
CA ASP A 89 11.31 1.12 -7.14
C ASP A 89 11.93 1.34 -5.75
N ALA A 90 11.10 1.50 -4.72
CA ALA A 90 11.59 1.75 -3.37
C ALA A 90 12.36 0.57 -2.76
N MET A 91 12.12 -0.65 -3.26
CA MET A 91 12.76 -1.87 -2.78
C MET A 91 14.07 -2.17 -3.50
N LEU A 92 14.20 -1.80 -4.78
CA LEU A 92 15.27 -2.28 -5.67
C LEU A 92 16.02 -1.19 -6.44
N CYS A 93 15.42 -0.01 -6.66
CA CYS A 93 16.00 1.02 -7.52
C CYS A 93 16.38 2.30 -6.77
N ASP A 94 15.54 2.75 -5.85
CA ASP A 94 15.68 4.00 -5.15
C ASP A 94 16.24 3.84 -3.74
N THR A 95 17.07 4.81 -3.34
CA THR A 95 17.55 4.92 -1.96
C THR A 95 17.08 6.21 -1.33
N TYR A 96 16.63 6.14 -0.08
CA TYR A 96 16.18 7.30 0.68
C TYR A 96 17.05 7.52 1.92
N THR A 97 17.21 8.79 2.32
CA THR A 97 17.98 9.13 3.52
C THR A 97 17.20 8.77 4.79
N VAL A 98 17.91 8.68 5.91
CA VAL A 98 17.30 8.46 7.24
C VAL A 98 16.25 9.53 7.54
N GLU A 99 16.49 10.77 7.12
CA GLU A 99 15.55 11.89 7.28
C GLU A 99 14.30 11.70 6.42
N GLN A 100 14.45 11.27 5.15
CA GLN A 100 13.29 10.99 4.28
C GLN A 100 12.42 9.87 4.85
N HIS A 101 13.00 8.83 5.45
CA HIS A 101 12.22 7.79 6.11
C HIS A 101 11.46 8.28 7.36
N ASN A 102 12.10 9.12 8.18
CA ASN A 102 11.65 9.39 9.56
C ASN A 102 11.05 10.79 9.79
N GLU A 103 11.31 11.75 8.92
CA GLU A 103 10.98 13.17 9.10
C GLU A 103 9.92 13.70 8.11
N ARG A 104 9.11 12.81 7.54
CA ARG A 104 7.92 13.14 6.73
C ARG A 104 6.80 13.75 7.58
N LYS A 105 6.95 15.04 7.91
CA LYS A 105 6.03 15.83 8.73
C LYS A 105 5.72 17.18 8.08
N PRO A 106 4.53 17.77 8.35
CA PRO A 106 3.44 17.21 9.14
C PRO A 106 2.69 16.09 8.40
N LEU A 107 1.99 15.23 9.16
CA LEU A 107 0.95 14.37 8.61
C LEU A 107 -0.36 15.17 8.59
N LEU A 108 -0.91 15.37 7.41
CA LEU A 108 -2.14 16.12 7.16
C LEU A 108 -3.34 15.17 7.18
N PRO A 109 -4.48 15.55 7.81
CA PRO A 109 -5.71 14.79 7.67
C PRO A 109 -6.27 15.00 6.26
N TYR A 110 -6.76 13.93 5.64
CA TYR A 110 -7.52 14.02 4.40
C TYR A 110 -8.98 14.36 4.71
N VAL A 111 -9.49 15.39 4.02
CA VAL A 111 -10.89 15.79 4.07
C VAL A 111 -11.38 15.88 2.63
N ASP A 112 -12.47 15.20 2.31
CA ASP A 112 -12.99 15.18 0.94
C ASP A 112 -13.72 16.50 0.59
N GLY A 113 -14.12 16.64 -0.67
CA GLY A 113 -14.85 17.81 -1.15
C GLY A 113 -16.24 18.03 -0.52
N ASP A 114 -16.78 17.04 0.21
CA ASP A 114 -18.03 17.14 0.97
C ASP A 114 -17.78 17.52 2.46
N GLY A 115 -16.52 17.66 2.86
CA GLY A 115 -16.10 17.96 4.23
C GLY A 115 -16.10 16.75 5.16
N GLU A 116 -16.15 15.53 4.62
CA GLU A 116 -16.04 14.30 5.41
C GLU A 116 -14.58 13.90 5.62
N ASP A 117 -14.30 13.26 6.76
CA ASP A 117 -12.95 12.87 7.18
C ASP A 117 -12.87 11.40 7.62
N VAL A 118 -13.93 10.60 7.43
CA VAL A 118 -14.01 9.18 7.79
C VAL A 118 -14.55 8.36 6.63
N PHE A 119 -13.76 7.38 6.18
CA PHE A 119 -14.02 6.69 4.92
C PHE A 119 -13.92 5.17 5.03
N GLU A 120 -14.64 4.45 4.17
CA GLU A 120 -14.20 3.10 3.79
C GLU A 120 -12.99 3.24 2.88
N VAL A 121 -11.96 2.40 3.06
CA VAL A 121 -10.69 2.51 2.35
C VAL A 121 -10.41 1.22 1.57
N PHE A 122 -9.97 1.38 0.32
CA PHE A 122 -9.62 0.31 -0.59
C PHE A 122 -8.21 0.57 -1.11
N VAL A 123 -7.37 -0.46 -1.11
CA VAL A 123 -6.02 -0.44 -1.67
C VAL A 123 -5.99 -1.43 -2.82
N THR A 124 -5.65 -0.96 -4.02
CA THR A 124 -5.43 -1.80 -5.20
C THR A 124 -3.96 -1.75 -5.57
N VAL A 125 -3.35 -2.91 -5.81
CA VAL A 125 -1.97 -3.01 -6.30
C VAL A 125 -1.91 -3.90 -7.54
N TYR A 126 -0.89 -3.67 -8.37
CA TYR A 126 -0.67 -4.38 -9.62
C TYR A 126 0.71 -5.04 -9.61
N TYR A 127 0.78 -6.29 -10.08
CA TYR A 127 2.00 -7.10 -10.11
C TYR A 127 2.26 -7.62 -11.53
N ASN A 128 2.79 -6.75 -12.37
CA ASN A 128 3.26 -6.98 -13.73
C ASN A 128 4.75 -7.36 -13.79
N VAL A 129 5.54 -7.10 -12.74
CA VAL A 129 6.95 -7.52 -12.65
C VAL A 129 7.03 -9.05 -12.51
N ASP A 130 7.82 -9.69 -13.37
CA ASP A 130 8.08 -11.13 -13.27
C ASP A 130 9.25 -11.39 -12.32
N TRP A 131 8.95 -11.40 -11.03
CA TRP A 131 9.96 -11.57 -9.99
C TRP A 131 10.74 -12.88 -10.08
N ASP A 132 10.09 -13.97 -10.52
CA ASP A 132 10.75 -15.27 -10.68
C ASP A 132 11.77 -15.22 -11.82
N GLU A 133 11.42 -14.63 -12.96
CA GLU A 133 12.36 -14.44 -14.07
C GLU A 133 13.49 -13.45 -13.72
N GLU A 134 13.17 -12.37 -13.01
CA GLU A 134 14.12 -11.27 -12.77
C GLU A 134 15.10 -11.54 -11.62
N PHE A 135 14.67 -12.20 -10.54
CA PHE A 135 15.44 -12.24 -9.28
C PHE A 135 15.69 -13.62 -8.70
N GLU A 136 15.18 -14.73 -9.28
CA GLU A 136 15.36 -16.07 -8.69
C GLU A 136 16.85 -16.43 -8.49
N GLU A 137 17.74 -15.99 -9.37
CA GLU A 137 19.19 -16.23 -9.27
C GLU A 137 19.88 -15.40 -8.18
N GLU A 138 19.24 -14.33 -7.69
CA GLU A 138 19.77 -13.43 -6.64
C GLU A 138 19.34 -13.85 -5.23
N VAL A 139 18.40 -14.79 -5.13
CA VAL A 139 17.92 -15.32 -3.86
C VAL A 139 18.98 -16.21 -3.22
N ASP A 140 19.30 -15.95 -1.95
CA ASP A 140 20.30 -16.72 -1.22
C ASP A 140 19.79 -18.10 -0.77
N GLU A 141 20.68 -18.92 -0.19
CA GLU A 141 20.36 -20.29 0.25
C GLU A 141 19.25 -20.36 1.33
N ASP A 142 18.99 -19.26 2.04
CA ASP A 142 17.92 -19.14 3.04
C ASP A 142 16.59 -18.66 2.43
N GLY A 143 16.52 -18.46 1.11
CA GLY A 143 15.32 -18.00 0.41
C GLY A 143 15.11 -16.48 0.51
N LYS A 144 16.19 -15.72 0.75
CA LYS A 144 16.12 -14.26 0.96
C LYS A 144 16.71 -13.48 -0.19
N LEU A 145 16.07 -12.35 -0.47
CA LEU A 145 16.56 -11.34 -1.40
C LEU A 145 17.16 -10.18 -0.59
N GLU A 146 18.30 -9.66 -1.04
CA GLU A 146 18.89 -8.42 -0.50
C GLU A 146 18.32 -7.22 -1.25
N LEU A 147 17.69 -6.30 -0.53
CA LEU A 147 17.10 -5.07 -1.07
C LEU A 147 18.17 -4.01 -1.33
N ILE A 148 17.83 -2.95 -2.05
CA ILE A 148 18.74 -1.82 -2.33
C ILE A 148 19.23 -1.11 -1.05
N SER A 149 18.47 -1.23 0.05
CA SER A 149 18.85 -0.74 1.38
C SER A 149 19.94 -1.58 2.07
N GLY A 150 20.25 -2.78 1.53
CA GLY A 150 21.09 -3.80 2.16
C GLY A 150 20.36 -4.67 3.19
N GLU A 151 19.07 -4.43 3.43
CA GLU A 151 18.23 -5.32 4.24
C GLU A 151 17.90 -6.61 3.46
N LYS A 152 17.75 -7.72 4.17
CA LYS A 152 17.31 -9.00 3.57
C LYS A 152 15.89 -9.33 3.98
N CYS A 153 15.03 -9.66 3.03
CA CYS A 153 13.66 -10.13 3.28
C CYS A 153 13.40 -11.47 2.58
N ASP A 154 12.37 -12.20 3.03
CA ASP A 154 11.97 -13.45 2.37
C ASP A 154 11.49 -13.15 0.95
N PHE A 155 11.94 -13.92 -0.04
CA PHE A 155 11.64 -13.64 -1.44
C PHE A 155 10.12 -13.63 -1.73
N ALA A 156 9.35 -14.46 -1.05
CA ALA A 156 7.89 -14.45 -1.14
C ALA A 156 7.27 -13.15 -0.59
N GLU A 157 7.88 -12.55 0.44
CA GLU A 157 7.47 -11.24 0.95
C GLU A 157 7.87 -10.11 -0.01
N ALA A 158 9.06 -10.21 -0.61
CA ALA A 158 9.53 -9.26 -1.62
C ALA A 158 8.52 -9.12 -2.77
N LYS A 159 8.10 -10.25 -3.35
CA LYS A 159 7.07 -10.30 -4.41
C LYS A 159 5.76 -9.62 -4.03
N ARG A 160 5.34 -9.75 -2.77
CA ARG A 160 4.06 -9.20 -2.29
C ARG A 160 4.12 -7.69 -2.08
N ASN A 161 5.28 -7.18 -1.67
CA ASN A 161 5.47 -5.76 -1.36
C ASN A 161 6.04 -4.96 -2.54
N GLY A 162 6.65 -5.63 -3.52
CA GLY A 162 7.26 -5.05 -4.71
C GLY A 162 6.34 -5.05 -5.94
N TYR A 163 5.13 -4.50 -5.77
CA TYR A 163 4.21 -4.23 -6.87
C TYR A 163 4.71 -3.04 -7.72
N ASP A 164 4.37 -3.00 -9.00
CA ASP A 164 4.72 -1.92 -9.93
C ASP A 164 3.75 -0.75 -9.92
N ALA A 165 2.55 -0.91 -9.36
CA ALA A 165 1.64 0.22 -9.21
C ALA A 165 0.68 0.04 -8.03
N ILE A 166 0.21 1.16 -7.49
CA ILE A 166 -0.76 1.21 -6.41
C ILE A 166 -1.80 2.31 -6.67
N SER A 167 -3.04 2.02 -6.29
CA SER A 167 -4.13 2.99 -6.16
C SER A 167 -4.78 2.87 -4.79
N ILE A 168 -5.13 4.00 -4.18
CA ILE A 168 -5.92 4.04 -2.95
C ILE A 168 -7.22 4.80 -3.23
N THR A 169 -8.34 4.12 -3.00
CA THR A 169 -9.68 4.70 -3.15
C THR A 169 -10.38 4.78 -1.80
N ILE A 170 -11.04 5.89 -1.54
CA ILE A 170 -11.89 6.10 -0.37
C ILE A 170 -13.36 6.21 -0.77
N VAL A 171 -14.26 5.84 0.16
CA VAL A 171 -15.70 6.00 0.00
C VAL A 171 -16.28 6.70 1.23
N ASN A 172 -16.90 7.85 1.00
CA ASN A 172 -17.52 8.65 2.06
C ASN A 172 -18.93 8.14 2.44
N SER A 173 -19.57 8.77 3.43
CA SER A 173 -20.89 8.39 3.93
C SER A 173 -22.00 8.53 2.89
N ARG A 174 -21.80 9.37 1.87
CA ARG A 174 -22.71 9.56 0.73
C ARG A 174 -22.49 8.54 -0.39
N GLY A 175 -21.49 7.67 -0.26
CA GLY A 175 -21.12 6.69 -1.28
C GLY A 175 -20.32 7.29 -2.44
N ARG A 176 -19.82 8.52 -2.31
CA ARG A 176 -18.89 9.11 -3.28
C ARG A 176 -17.57 8.36 -3.17
N LYS A 177 -17.08 7.89 -4.30
CA LYS A 177 -15.76 7.28 -4.43
C LYS A 177 -14.77 8.32 -4.92
N THR A 178 -13.62 8.39 -4.28
CA THR A 178 -12.52 9.29 -4.66
C THR A 178 -11.24 8.48 -4.64
N GLU A 179 -10.48 8.51 -5.73
CA GLU A 179 -9.11 8.00 -5.76
C GLU A 179 -8.21 9.09 -5.18
N ILE A 180 -7.42 8.73 -4.17
CA ILE A 180 -6.61 9.67 -3.39
C ILE A 180 -5.11 9.43 -3.52
N ALA A 181 -4.72 8.34 -4.17
CA ALA A 181 -3.34 8.07 -4.53
C ALA A 181 -3.33 7.16 -5.75
N GLN A 182 -2.40 7.43 -6.66
CA GLN A 182 -2.08 6.57 -7.80
C GLN A 182 -0.58 6.75 -8.07
N GLU A 183 0.20 5.68 -7.95
CA GLU A 183 1.64 5.71 -8.16
C GLU A 183 2.05 4.56 -9.06
N GLU A 184 2.91 4.86 -10.05
CA GLU A 184 3.68 3.89 -10.84
C GLU A 184 5.06 3.75 -10.17
N LEU A 185 5.54 2.52 -10.03
CA LEU A 185 6.63 2.12 -9.14
C LEU A 185 7.59 1.11 -9.81
N ALA A 186 7.56 0.98 -11.14
CA ALA A 186 8.52 0.22 -11.96
C ALA A 186 8.55 0.72 -13.42
#